data_AF-A0A9W4IK51-F1
#
_entry.id   AF-A0A9W4IK51-F1
#
_cell.length_a   1.000
_cell.length_b   1.000
_cell.length_c   1.000
_cell.angle_alpha   90.00
_cell.angle_beta   90.00
_cell.angle_gamma   90.00
#
_symmetry.space_group_name_H-M   'P 1'
#
loop_
_entity.id
_entity.type
_entity.pdbx_description
1 polymer ?
#
loop_
_entity_poly.entity_id
_entity_poly.type
_entity_poly.pdbx_seq_one_letter_code
_entity_poly.pdbx_strand_id
1 'polypeptide(L)'
;MASSSAEALAALQQLEQSGDLKKRLTIVRISEPISTDVGSSYASASRRGSDVSTSNMENPTPASLEADLSHYKELFSKLRFSYVEQVTKEKFLRSIVGDPPVIVGHNENMELETQMAEVKAELKARKEDVRVMVEEMEQMGRDLASRYKEVELQTAQLSTLPASIETLESTIAGLRAKQVANMGSSDSNHSSSQNLPLPATLALLTEREAELAALNRQLAAVQNTLPRKTREAEAIERETGVLKRRKSEAVAQAQEAQRKKQQGESDGLEEMGRWYRGAEETLKELVGTKV
;
A
#
# COMPACT_ATOMS: atom_id res chain seq x y z
N MET A 1 -1.82 -16.53 19.20
CA MET A 1 -1.78 -16.59 17.72
C MET A 1 -0.35 -16.79 17.21
N ALA A 2 0.65 -16.01 17.64
CA ALA A 2 2.05 -16.13 17.17
C ALA A 2 2.79 -17.43 17.57
N SER A 3 2.38 -18.10 18.64
CA SER A 3 2.98 -19.35 19.10
C SER A 3 2.70 -20.54 18.16
N SER A 4 1.51 -20.59 17.57
CA SER A 4 1.10 -21.68 16.66
C SER A 4 1.87 -21.67 15.34
N SER A 5 2.21 -20.49 14.81
CA SER A 5 2.96 -20.37 13.54
C SER A 5 4.44 -20.73 13.70
N ALA A 6 5.05 -20.34 14.82
CA ALA A 6 6.45 -20.69 15.11
C ALA A 6 6.63 -22.19 15.35
N GLU A 7 5.67 -22.81 16.04
CA GLU A 7 5.65 -24.25 16.31
C GLU A 7 5.40 -25.07 15.03
N ALA A 8 4.55 -24.57 14.11
CA ALA A 8 4.35 -25.18 12.80
C ALA A 8 5.60 -25.09 11.90
N LEU A 9 6.32 -23.96 11.92
CA LEU A 9 7.59 -23.82 11.19
C LEU A 9 8.68 -24.75 11.73
N ALA A 10 8.79 -24.87 13.06
CA ALA A 10 9.72 -25.80 13.68
C ALA A 10 9.41 -27.27 13.30
N ALA A 11 8.12 -27.65 13.29
CA ALA A 11 7.68 -28.98 12.86
C ALA A 11 8.01 -29.24 11.38
N LEU A 12 7.75 -28.27 10.48
CA LEU A 12 8.10 -28.37 9.06
C LEU A 12 9.60 -28.51 8.83
N GLN A 13 10.41 -27.75 9.57
CA GLN A 13 11.88 -27.79 9.48
C GLN A 13 12.44 -29.13 9.97
N GLN A 14 11.83 -29.72 11.00
CA GLN A 14 12.19 -31.05 11.51
C GLN A 14 11.82 -32.16 10.51
N LEU A 15 10.68 -32.05 9.84
CA LEU A 15 10.26 -32.95 8.76
C LEU A 15 11.12 -32.80 7.50
N GLU A 16 11.59 -31.60 7.17
CA GLU A 16 12.51 -31.35 6.05
C GLU A 16 13.91 -31.94 6.32
N GLN A 17 14.44 -31.77 7.54
CA GLN A 17 15.70 -32.36 7.98
C GLN A 17 15.68 -33.90 7.99
N SER A 18 14.53 -34.50 8.28
CA SER A 18 14.36 -35.96 8.21
C SER A 18 14.39 -36.51 6.77
N GLY A 19 14.39 -35.65 5.74
CA GLY A 19 14.37 -36.03 4.33
C GLY A 19 13.08 -36.75 3.89
N ASP A 20 12.16 -36.96 4.82
CA ASP A 20 10.93 -37.73 4.64
C ASP A 20 9.87 -36.90 3.92
N LEU A 21 9.90 -35.57 4.05
CA LEU A 21 8.96 -34.68 3.36
C LEU A 21 9.12 -34.74 1.84
N LYS A 22 10.34 -34.59 1.32
CA LYS A 22 10.63 -34.69 -0.13
C LYS A 22 10.37 -36.08 -0.67
N LYS A 23 10.61 -37.14 0.12
CA LYS A 23 10.35 -38.54 -0.26
C LYS A 23 8.86 -38.93 -0.20
N ARG A 24 8.06 -38.28 0.65
CA ARG A 24 6.60 -38.49 0.75
C ARG A 24 5.81 -37.64 -0.25
N LEU A 25 6.35 -36.49 -0.66
CA LEU A 25 5.70 -35.55 -1.59
C LEU A 25 6.06 -35.82 -3.06
N THR A 26 7.02 -36.68 -3.35
CA THR A 26 7.36 -37.06 -4.72
C THR A 26 6.35 -38.07 -5.29
N ILE A 27 5.69 -37.68 -6.37
CA ILE A 27 4.83 -38.52 -7.24
C ILE A 27 5.62 -39.66 -7.93
N VAL A 28 6.93 -39.76 -7.69
CA VAL A 28 7.86 -40.74 -8.29
C VAL A 28 7.55 -42.19 -7.90
N ARG A 29 6.70 -42.43 -6.90
CA ARG A 29 6.25 -43.79 -6.52
C ARG A 29 5.48 -44.54 -7.62
N ILE A 30 5.04 -43.87 -8.68
CA ILE A 30 4.41 -44.52 -9.84
C ILE A 30 5.44 -45.23 -10.73
N SER A 31 6.73 -44.87 -10.62
CA SER A 31 7.84 -45.48 -11.38
C SER A 31 8.58 -46.58 -10.63
N GLU A 32 8.25 -46.83 -9.36
CA GLU A 32 8.80 -47.97 -8.61
C GLU A 32 8.04 -49.25 -9.01
N PRO A 33 8.75 -50.35 -9.31
CA PRO A 33 8.11 -51.60 -9.69
C PRO A 33 7.24 -52.13 -8.55
N ILE A 34 6.00 -52.56 -8.86
CA ILE A 34 5.04 -53.19 -7.91
C ILE A 34 5.55 -54.56 -7.38
N SER A 35 6.83 -54.89 -7.58
CA SER A 35 7.38 -56.22 -7.36
C SER A 35 7.94 -56.47 -5.96
N THR A 36 7.84 -55.51 -5.02
CA THR A 36 8.53 -55.64 -3.72
C THR A 36 7.65 -55.96 -2.52
N ASP A 37 6.34 -56.24 -2.68
CA ASP A 37 5.47 -56.50 -1.51
C ASP A 37 4.49 -57.67 -1.63
N VAL A 38 4.82 -58.68 -2.44
CA VAL A 38 4.16 -59.99 -2.35
C VAL A 38 5.21 -61.08 -2.24
N GLY A 39 5.45 -61.53 -1.00
CA GLY A 39 5.86 -62.89 -0.68
C GLY A 39 7.20 -63.37 -1.23
N SER A 40 8.20 -63.46 -0.34
CA SER A 40 9.43 -64.22 -0.57
C SER A 40 9.17 -65.66 -1.04
N SER A 41 10.19 -66.24 -1.68
CA SER A 41 10.37 -67.63 -2.14
C SER A 41 9.83 -67.96 -3.54
N TYR A 42 10.67 -67.75 -4.57
CA TYR A 42 11.17 -68.81 -5.46
C TYR A 42 12.38 -68.24 -6.22
N ALA A 43 13.57 -68.52 -5.72
CA ALA A 43 14.77 -68.39 -6.53
C ALA A 43 14.68 -69.42 -7.67
N SER A 44 14.70 -68.96 -8.91
CA SER A 44 14.88 -69.83 -10.07
C SER A 44 15.71 -69.13 -11.12
N ALA A 45 16.51 -69.98 -11.75
CA ALA A 45 17.79 -69.67 -12.37
C ALA A 45 17.67 -68.96 -13.72
N SER A 46 18.79 -68.35 -14.11
CA SER A 46 19.17 -68.08 -15.49
C SER A 46 18.26 -67.10 -16.25
N ARG A 47 18.35 -65.83 -15.88
CA ARG A 47 18.09 -64.74 -16.82
C ARG A 47 19.19 -64.73 -17.89
N ARG A 48 19.04 -65.52 -18.94
CA ARG A 48 19.65 -65.23 -20.24
C ARG A 48 18.88 -64.05 -20.83
N GLY A 49 19.22 -62.84 -20.39
CA GLY A 49 18.66 -61.60 -20.90
C GLY A 49 19.31 -61.26 -22.23
N SER A 50 18.77 -61.78 -23.32
CA SER A 50 18.90 -61.14 -24.63
C SER A 50 17.68 -60.25 -24.81
N ASP A 51 17.70 -59.03 -24.28
CA ASP A 51 16.77 -58.02 -24.75
C ASP A 51 17.28 -56.61 -24.42
N VAL A 52 17.09 -55.70 -25.37
CA VAL A 52 17.63 -54.33 -25.43
C VAL A 52 16.99 -53.37 -24.42
N SER A 53 16.27 -53.92 -23.44
CA SER A 53 15.36 -53.20 -22.54
C SER A 53 15.96 -52.90 -21.15
N THR A 54 17.19 -53.33 -20.86
CA THR A 54 17.80 -53.09 -19.53
C THR A 54 18.70 -51.85 -19.45
N SER A 55 19.11 -51.26 -20.58
CA SER A 55 20.02 -50.10 -20.60
C SER A 55 19.34 -48.74 -20.39
N ASN A 56 18.03 -48.63 -20.56
CA ASN A 56 17.28 -47.37 -20.38
C ASN A 56 16.71 -47.19 -18.97
N MET A 57 16.94 -48.15 -18.07
CA MET A 57 16.33 -48.20 -16.73
C MET A 57 17.12 -47.42 -15.66
N GLU A 58 18.28 -46.87 -16.01
CA GLU A 58 19.19 -46.26 -15.02
C GLU A 58 18.89 -44.76 -14.77
N ASN A 59 18.11 -44.10 -15.64
CA ASN A 59 17.60 -42.73 -15.43
C ASN A 59 16.36 -42.45 -16.31
N PRO A 60 15.13 -42.76 -15.84
CA PRO A 60 13.94 -42.49 -16.63
C PRO A 60 13.68 -40.98 -16.70
N THR A 61 14.07 -40.36 -17.80
CA THR A 61 13.58 -39.02 -18.15
C THR A 61 12.17 -39.15 -18.73
N PRO A 62 11.27 -38.17 -18.51
CA PRO A 62 9.87 -38.26 -18.95
C PRO A 62 9.72 -38.49 -20.46
N ALA A 63 10.66 -37.96 -21.27
CA ALA A 63 10.71 -38.21 -22.70
C ALA A 63 11.11 -39.65 -23.08
N SER A 64 11.96 -40.32 -22.28
CA SER A 64 12.31 -41.73 -22.48
C SER A 64 11.11 -42.64 -22.19
N LEU A 65 10.33 -42.32 -21.15
CA LEU A 65 9.16 -43.11 -20.77
C LEU A 65 8.08 -43.10 -21.88
N GLU A 66 7.85 -41.93 -22.50
CA GLU A 66 6.89 -41.81 -23.61
C GLU A 66 7.32 -42.65 -24.83
N ALA A 67 8.62 -42.61 -25.16
CA ALA A 67 9.17 -43.43 -26.25
C ALA A 67 9.03 -44.93 -25.97
N ASP A 68 9.31 -45.37 -24.75
CA ASP A 68 9.18 -46.77 -24.34
C ASP A 68 7.71 -47.23 -24.37
N LEU A 69 6.77 -46.43 -23.88
CA LEU A 69 5.34 -46.74 -23.96
C LEU A 69 4.85 -46.88 -25.40
N SER A 70 5.37 -46.05 -26.32
CA SER A 70 5.06 -46.15 -27.74
C SER A 70 5.60 -47.45 -28.35
N HIS A 71 6.84 -47.82 -28.02
CA HIS A 71 7.49 -49.03 -28.49
C HIS A 71 6.76 -50.29 -28.01
N TYR A 72 6.46 -50.37 -26.71
CA TYR A 72 5.72 -51.51 -26.15
C TYR A 72 4.31 -51.62 -26.74
N LYS A 73 3.62 -50.49 -26.95
CA LYS A 73 2.29 -50.49 -27.58
C LYS A 73 2.35 -51.09 -28.99
N GLU A 74 3.36 -50.77 -29.79
CA GLU A 74 3.55 -51.36 -31.11
C GLU A 74 3.91 -52.85 -31.05
N LEU A 75 4.85 -53.22 -30.17
CA LEU A 75 5.30 -54.60 -29.98
C LEU A 75 4.12 -55.50 -29.55
N PHE A 76 3.36 -55.08 -28.54
CA PHE A 76 2.19 -55.83 -28.06
C PHE A 76 1.07 -55.87 -29.10
N SER A 77 0.90 -54.82 -29.91
CA SER A 77 -0.07 -54.84 -31.02
C SER A 77 0.31 -55.86 -32.09
N LYS A 78 1.59 -55.92 -32.47
CA LYS A 78 2.14 -56.91 -33.41
C LYS A 78 2.04 -58.33 -32.84
N LEU A 79 2.39 -58.51 -31.57
CA LEU A 79 2.31 -59.80 -30.89
C LEU A 79 0.87 -60.29 -30.78
N ARG A 80 -0.08 -59.41 -30.42
CA ARG A 80 -1.50 -59.72 -30.38
C ARG A 80 -2.02 -60.14 -31.76
N PHE A 81 -1.64 -59.41 -32.82
CA PHE A 81 -2.02 -59.75 -34.19
C PHE A 81 -1.50 -61.14 -34.59
N SER A 82 -0.21 -61.38 -34.41
CA SER A 82 0.45 -62.66 -34.72
C SER A 82 -0.17 -63.82 -33.95
N TYR A 83 -0.41 -63.64 -32.65
CA TYR A 83 -1.02 -64.67 -31.81
C TYR A 83 -2.45 -65.00 -32.25
N VAL A 84 -3.29 -63.99 -32.47
CA VAL A 84 -4.68 -64.21 -32.93
C VAL A 84 -4.69 -64.90 -34.30
N GLU A 85 -3.82 -64.49 -35.22
CA GLU A 85 -3.66 -65.12 -36.53
C GLU A 85 -3.22 -66.58 -36.40
N GLN A 86 -2.23 -66.87 -35.54
CA GLN A 86 -1.74 -68.23 -35.35
C GLN A 86 -2.81 -69.14 -34.71
N VAL A 87 -3.46 -68.68 -33.64
CA VAL A 87 -4.51 -69.45 -32.96
C VAL A 87 -5.70 -69.70 -33.87
N THR A 88 -6.08 -68.71 -34.70
CA THR A 88 -7.18 -68.89 -35.67
C THR A 88 -6.80 -69.87 -36.78
N LYS A 89 -5.58 -69.79 -37.32
CA LYS A 89 -5.06 -70.78 -38.28
C LYS A 89 -5.03 -72.20 -37.70
N GLU A 90 -4.53 -72.35 -36.47
CA GLU A 90 -4.48 -73.64 -35.80
C GLU A 90 -5.89 -74.19 -35.53
N LYS A 91 -6.79 -73.35 -34.98
CA LYS A 91 -8.18 -73.74 -34.71
C LYS A 91 -8.90 -74.17 -35.99
N PHE A 92 -8.69 -73.46 -37.10
CA PHE A 92 -9.25 -73.81 -38.41
C PHE A 92 -8.73 -75.16 -38.89
N LEU A 93 -7.41 -75.37 -38.90
CA LEU A 93 -6.82 -76.65 -39.30
C LEU A 93 -7.30 -77.80 -38.42
N ARG A 94 -7.36 -77.59 -37.10
CA ARG A 94 -7.86 -78.59 -36.16
C ARG A 94 -9.35 -78.89 -36.34
N SER A 95 -10.17 -77.90 -36.72
CA SER A 95 -11.60 -78.11 -37.00
C SER A 95 -11.86 -78.94 -38.26
N ILE A 96 -10.98 -78.85 -39.26
CA ILE A 96 -11.10 -79.58 -40.53
C ILE A 96 -10.46 -80.98 -40.44
N VAL A 97 -9.35 -81.10 -39.72
CA VAL A 97 -8.55 -82.34 -39.63
C VAL A 97 -8.96 -83.19 -38.41
N GLY A 98 -9.66 -82.62 -37.43
CA GLY A 98 -10.16 -83.34 -36.26
C GLY A 98 -11.26 -84.34 -36.62
N ASP A 99 -11.21 -85.53 -36.00
CA ASP A 99 -12.22 -86.58 -36.16
C ASP A 99 -13.02 -86.71 -34.84
N PRO A 100 -14.31 -86.34 -34.78
CA PRO A 100 -15.16 -85.87 -35.88
C PRO A 100 -15.00 -84.36 -36.18
N PRO A 101 -15.26 -83.92 -37.43
CA PRO A 101 -15.14 -82.52 -37.84
C PRO A 101 -16.16 -81.66 -37.11
N VAL A 102 -15.68 -80.61 -36.44
CA VAL A 102 -16.53 -79.69 -35.67
C VAL A 102 -17.13 -78.67 -36.62
N ILE A 103 -18.36 -78.93 -37.08
CA ILE A 103 -19.15 -77.98 -37.86
C ILE A 103 -19.98 -77.16 -36.88
N VAL A 104 -19.62 -75.89 -36.67
CA VAL A 104 -20.37 -74.99 -35.80
C VAL A 104 -21.77 -74.78 -36.39
N GLY A 105 -22.80 -75.18 -35.65
CA GLY A 105 -24.19 -75.05 -36.08
C GLY A 105 -24.64 -73.58 -36.07
N HIS A 106 -25.64 -73.24 -36.87
CA HIS A 106 -26.21 -71.88 -36.88
C HIS A 106 -26.75 -71.47 -35.49
N ASN A 107 -27.37 -72.41 -34.76
CA ASN A 107 -27.88 -72.16 -33.41
C ASN A 107 -26.75 -71.85 -32.41
N GLU A 108 -25.64 -72.59 -32.47
CA GLU A 108 -24.46 -72.34 -31.62
C GLU A 108 -23.82 -70.99 -31.94
N ASN A 109 -23.77 -70.60 -33.22
CA ASN A 109 -23.32 -69.26 -33.62
C ASN A 109 -24.24 -68.16 -33.07
N MET A 110 -25.56 -68.33 -33.14
CA MET A 110 -26.50 -67.37 -32.57
C MET A 110 -26.33 -67.24 -31.05
N GLU A 111 -26.17 -68.36 -30.32
CA GLU A 111 -25.91 -68.34 -28.88
C GLU A 111 -24.59 -67.61 -28.55
N LEU A 112 -23.52 -67.89 -29.29
CA LEU A 112 -22.23 -67.22 -29.11
C LEU A 112 -22.30 -65.72 -29.45
N GLU A 113 -23.07 -65.33 -30.46
CA GLU A 113 -23.30 -63.93 -30.81
C GLU A 113 -24.04 -63.18 -29.71
N THR A 114 -25.04 -63.79 -29.07
CA THR A 114 -25.76 -63.18 -27.94
C THR A 114 -24.85 -62.99 -26.73
N GLN A 115 -24.07 -64.02 -26.35
CA GLN A 115 -23.09 -63.93 -25.26
C GLN A 115 -22.00 -62.89 -25.57
N MET A 116 -21.50 -62.82 -26.80
CA MET A 116 -20.55 -61.78 -27.20
C MET A 116 -21.16 -60.39 -27.13
N ALA A 117 -22.43 -60.23 -27.47
CA ALA A 117 -23.11 -58.95 -27.37
C ALA A 117 -23.21 -58.48 -25.91
N GLU A 118 -23.56 -59.38 -24.99
CA GLU A 118 -23.61 -59.12 -23.54
C GLU A 118 -22.23 -58.74 -22.99
N VAL A 119 -21.20 -59.57 -23.24
CA VAL A 119 -19.83 -59.30 -22.77
C VAL A 119 -19.27 -58.01 -23.38
N LYS A 120 -19.62 -57.70 -24.65
CA LYS A 120 -19.21 -56.45 -25.30
C LYS A 120 -19.91 -55.23 -24.71
N ALA A 121 -21.17 -55.36 -24.29
CA ALA A 121 -21.88 -54.30 -23.59
C ALA A 121 -21.25 -54.06 -22.21
N GLU A 122 -20.97 -55.11 -21.45
CA GLU A 122 -20.29 -55.01 -20.15
C GLU A 122 -18.89 -54.41 -20.28
N LEU A 123 -18.10 -54.85 -21.26
CA LEU A 123 -16.77 -54.29 -21.52
C LEU A 123 -16.83 -52.80 -21.89
N LYS A 124 -17.85 -52.37 -22.63
CA LYS A 124 -18.05 -50.95 -22.95
C LYS A 124 -18.40 -50.14 -21.71
N ALA A 125 -19.30 -50.64 -20.86
CA ALA A 125 -19.64 -49.99 -19.59
C ALA A 125 -18.40 -49.83 -18.71
N ARG A 126 -17.64 -50.92 -18.48
CA ARG A 126 -16.41 -50.87 -17.67
C ARG A 126 -15.34 -49.94 -18.25
N LYS A 127 -15.21 -49.87 -19.59
CA LYS A 127 -14.29 -48.93 -20.24
C LYS A 127 -14.69 -47.47 -20.02
N GLU A 128 -15.98 -47.20 -20.02
CA GLU A 128 -16.51 -45.87 -19.72
C GLU A 128 -16.25 -45.50 -18.26
N ASP A 129 -16.51 -46.42 -17.32
CA ASP A 129 -16.22 -46.20 -15.91
C ASP A 129 -14.73 -45.90 -15.66
N VAL A 130 -13.83 -46.66 -16.30
CA VAL A 130 -12.39 -46.42 -16.22
C VAL A 130 -12.02 -45.08 -16.85
N ARG A 131 -12.65 -44.69 -17.98
CA ARG A 131 -12.40 -43.40 -18.62
C ARG A 131 -12.76 -42.24 -17.69
N VAL A 132 -13.95 -42.29 -17.08
CA VAL A 132 -14.40 -41.27 -16.11
C VAL A 132 -13.46 -41.21 -14.92
N MET A 133 -13.08 -42.36 -14.35
CA MET A 133 -12.16 -42.41 -13.21
C MET A 133 -10.77 -41.83 -13.54
N VAL A 134 -10.26 -42.05 -14.75
CA VAL A 134 -8.99 -41.45 -15.21
C VAL A 134 -9.14 -39.94 -15.36
N GLU A 135 -10.23 -39.45 -15.94
CA GLU A 135 -10.49 -38.01 -16.07
C GLU A 135 -10.57 -37.32 -14.69
N GLU A 136 -11.25 -37.93 -13.72
CA GLU A 136 -11.31 -37.45 -12.34
C GLU A 136 -9.92 -37.45 -11.67
N MET A 137 -9.15 -38.52 -11.86
CA MET A 137 -7.80 -38.64 -11.30
C MET A 137 -6.86 -37.59 -11.88
N GLU A 138 -6.94 -37.32 -13.17
CA GLU A 138 -6.17 -36.25 -13.81
C GLU A 138 -6.57 -34.88 -13.29
N GLN A 139 -7.86 -34.63 -13.10
CA GLN A 139 -8.34 -33.36 -12.54
C GLN A 139 -7.84 -33.18 -11.10
N MET A 140 -7.97 -34.19 -10.25
CA MET A 140 -7.43 -34.18 -8.90
C MET A 140 -5.90 -33.98 -8.89
N GLY A 141 -5.18 -34.61 -9.83
CA GLY A 141 -3.74 -34.44 -9.99
C GLY A 141 -3.35 -33.00 -10.34
N ARG A 142 -4.09 -32.37 -11.27
CA ARG A 142 -3.89 -30.95 -11.65
C ARG A 142 -4.19 -29.99 -10.50
N ASP A 143 -5.26 -30.24 -9.75
CA ASP A 143 -5.63 -29.42 -8.59
C ASP A 143 -4.60 -29.55 -7.47
N LEU A 144 -4.15 -30.78 -7.18
CA LEU A 144 -3.13 -31.05 -6.16
C LEU A 144 -1.79 -30.38 -6.53
N ALA A 145 -1.37 -30.47 -7.79
CA ALA A 145 -0.16 -29.79 -8.27
C ALA A 145 -0.25 -28.26 -8.13
N SER A 146 -1.44 -27.69 -8.34
CA SER A 146 -1.66 -26.24 -8.18
C SER A 146 -1.59 -25.82 -6.72
N ARG A 147 -2.26 -26.56 -5.82
CA ARG A 147 -2.19 -26.32 -4.37
C ARG A 147 -0.77 -26.49 -3.82
N TYR A 148 -0.04 -27.48 -4.31
CA TYR A 148 1.35 -27.70 -3.91
C TYR A 148 2.23 -26.49 -4.23
N LYS A 149 2.12 -25.94 -5.45
CA LYS A 149 2.84 -24.72 -5.86
C LYS A 149 2.47 -23.52 -4.99
N GLU A 150 1.20 -23.38 -4.63
CA GLU A 150 0.75 -22.31 -3.74
C GLU A 150 1.37 -22.44 -2.34
N VAL A 151 1.37 -23.64 -1.76
CA VAL A 151 1.99 -23.91 -0.45
C VAL A 151 3.50 -23.68 -0.51
N GLU A 152 4.17 -24.06 -1.59
CA GLU A 152 5.60 -23.82 -1.79
C GLU A 152 5.91 -22.31 -1.81
N LEU A 153 5.11 -21.52 -2.52
CA LEU A 153 5.23 -20.05 -2.55
C LEU A 153 5.01 -19.46 -1.15
N GLN A 154 3.94 -19.85 -0.46
CA GLN A 154 3.64 -19.37 0.89
C GLN A 154 4.76 -19.75 1.87
N THR A 155 5.33 -20.95 1.75
CA THR A 155 6.45 -21.41 2.57
C THR A 155 7.71 -20.56 2.33
N ALA A 156 7.98 -20.22 1.06
CA ALA A 156 9.07 -19.30 0.71
C ALA A 156 8.84 -17.88 1.27
N GLN A 157 7.61 -17.38 1.26
CA GLN A 157 7.29 -16.09 1.89
C GLN A 157 7.47 -16.14 3.41
N LEU A 158 6.98 -17.20 4.05
CA LEU A 158 7.11 -17.41 5.50
C LEU A 158 8.56 -17.54 5.94
N SER A 159 9.46 -18.08 5.12
CA SER A 159 10.89 -18.15 5.46
C SER A 159 11.58 -16.78 5.40
N THR A 160 11.10 -15.85 4.57
CA THR A 160 11.65 -14.48 4.47
C THR A 160 11.12 -13.51 5.53
N LEU A 161 9.92 -13.75 6.05
CA LEU A 161 9.23 -12.89 7.02
C LEU A 161 10.02 -12.66 8.33
N PRO A 162 10.62 -13.68 8.98
CA PRO A 162 11.39 -13.48 10.21
C PRO A 162 12.55 -12.48 10.07
N ALA A 163 13.30 -12.55 8.98
CA ALA A 163 14.39 -11.59 8.71
C ALA A 163 13.84 -10.17 8.49
N SER A 164 12.69 -10.03 7.81
CA SER A 164 12.02 -8.74 7.68
C SER A 164 11.52 -8.21 9.03
N ILE A 165 11.07 -9.06 9.94
CA ILE A 165 10.62 -8.66 11.27
C ILE A 165 11.83 -8.18 12.09
N GLU A 166 12.94 -8.93 12.09
CA GLU A 166 14.15 -8.55 12.82
C GLU A 166 14.73 -7.22 12.35
N THR A 167 14.76 -6.99 11.03
CA THR A 167 15.19 -5.71 10.45
C THR A 167 14.25 -4.57 10.87
N LEU A 168 12.94 -4.77 10.83
CA LEU A 168 11.97 -3.77 11.30
C LEU A 168 12.12 -3.50 12.81
N GLU A 169 12.27 -4.52 13.64
CA GLU A 169 12.48 -4.37 15.08
C GLU A 169 13.78 -3.59 15.39
N SER A 170 14.86 -3.90 14.68
CA SER A 170 16.12 -3.15 14.76
C SER A 170 15.95 -1.68 14.37
N THR A 171 15.21 -1.40 13.28
CA THR A 171 14.93 -0.01 12.87
C THR A 171 14.09 0.73 13.90
N ILE A 172 13.08 0.08 14.48
CA ILE A 172 12.23 0.67 15.53
C ILE A 172 13.07 0.94 16.79
N ALA A 173 13.92 0.00 17.20
CA ALA A 173 14.83 0.19 18.33
C ALA A 173 15.78 1.37 18.07
N GLY A 174 16.34 1.48 16.86
CA GLY A 174 17.19 2.60 16.45
C GLY A 174 16.47 3.94 16.43
N LEU A 175 15.22 3.98 15.94
CA LEU A 175 14.39 5.19 15.95
C LEU A 175 14.02 5.62 17.38
N ARG A 176 13.66 4.67 18.25
CA ARG A 176 13.40 4.94 19.67
C ARG A 176 14.66 5.45 20.38
N ALA A 177 15.82 4.85 20.12
CA ALA A 177 17.08 5.32 20.67
C ALA A 177 17.41 6.75 20.21
N LYS A 178 17.20 7.06 18.92
CA LYS A 178 17.35 8.42 18.39
C LYS A 178 16.35 9.40 19.02
N GLN A 179 15.10 8.99 19.22
CA GLN A 179 14.09 9.82 19.88
C GLN A 179 14.47 10.14 21.32
N VAL A 180 14.94 9.15 22.09
CA VAL A 180 15.40 9.33 23.47
C VAL A 180 16.66 10.21 23.52
N ALA A 181 17.62 9.98 22.62
CA ALA A 181 18.83 10.81 22.53
C ALA A 181 18.51 12.28 22.19
N ASN A 182 17.55 12.51 21.29
CA ASN A 182 17.12 13.86 20.89
C ASN A 182 16.28 14.55 21.98
N MET A 183 15.55 13.80 22.81
CA MET A 183 14.89 14.33 24.02
C MET A 183 15.88 14.63 25.15
N GLY A 184 16.99 13.88 25.25
CA GLY A 184 17.99 14.04 26.31
C GLY A 184 19.07 15.10 26.04
N SER A 185 19.35 15.45 24.78
CA SER A 185 20.46 16.36 24.42
C SER A 185 20.04 17.77 23.96
N SER A 186 18.75 18.04 23.81
CA SER A 186 18.28 19.37 23.38
C SER A 186 18.03 20.27 24.59
N ASP A 187 18.83 21.33 24.66
CA ASP A 187 18.68 22.47 25.56
C ASP A 187 17.22 22.81 25.85
N SER A 188 16.93 22.76 27.14
CA SER A 188 15.64 22.73 27.84
C SER A 188 14.64 23.88 27.60
N ASN A 189 14.74 24.69 26.54
CA ASN A 189 13.82 25.83 26.39
C ASN A 189 13.25 26.14 24.99
N HIS A 190 13.82 25.61 23.90
CA HIS A 190 13.32 25.93 22.54
C HIS A 190 12.68 24.75 21.79
N SER A 191 13.02 23.50 22.13
CA SER A 191 12.51 22.31 21.42
C SER A 191 11.24 21.69 22.01
N SER A 192 10.73 22.16 23.16
CA SER A 192 9.57 21.52 23.81
C SER A 192 8.29 21.65 22.99
N SER A 193 8.13 22.76 22.25
CA SER A 193 6.98 22.99 21.35
C SER A 193 7.07 22.17 20.05
N GLN A 194 8.27 21.73 19.65
CA GLN A 194 8.49 20.95 18.43
C GLN A 194 8.39 19.43 18.65
N ASN A 195 8.45 18.97 19.91
CA ASN A 195 8.34 17.57 20.28
C ASN A 195 6.98 17.22 20.91
N LEU A 196 5.93 17.98 20.59
CA LEU A 196 4.60 17.73 21.11
C LEU A 196 3.90 16.59 20.35
N PRO A 197 3.12 15.75 21.04
CA PRO A 197 2.29 14.75 20.36
C PRO A 197 1.24 15.47 19.49
N LEU A 198 0.83 14.82 18.40
CA LEU A 198 -0.09 15.37 17.39
C LEU A 198 -1.34 16.07 17.99
N PRO A 199 -2.00 15.55 19.05
CA PRO A 199 -3.14 16.25 19.65
C PRO A 199 -2.75 17.58 20.30
N ALA A 200 -1.57 17.67 20.92
CA ALA A 200 -1.10 18.89 21.56
C ALA A 200 -0.63 19.94 20.55
N THR A 201 -0.07 19.52 19.40
CA THR A 201 0.26 20.47 18.31
C THR A 201 -0.99 21.05 17.67
N LEU A 202 -2.04 20.24 17.47
CA LEU A 202 -3.33 20.73 16.97
C LEU A 202 -3.97 21.73 17.93
N ALA A 203 -3.94 21.47 19.24
CA ALA A 203 -4.45 22.40 20.24
C ALA A 203 -3.71 23.76 20.21
N LEU A 204 -2.38 23.74 20.20
CA LEU A 204 -1.58 24.97 20.08
C LEU A 204 -1.83 25.70 18.77
N LEU A 205 -2.01 24.98 17.66
CA LEU A 205 -2.32 25.59 16.37
C LEU A 205 -3.65 26.33 16.43
N THR A 206 -4.69 25.72 17.01
CA THR A 206 -5.99 26.39 17.17
C THR A 206 -5.93 27.62 18.09
N GLU A 207 -5.10 27.57 19.16
CA GLU A 207 -4.86 28.72 20.04
C GLU A 207 -4.17 29.87 19.28
N ARG A 208 -3.11 29.56 18.53
CA ARG A 208 -2.38 30.56 17.74
C ARG A 208 -3.21 31.13 16.62
N GLU A 209 -4.06 30.33 15.97
CA GLU A 209 -5.02 30.82 14.98
C GLU A 209 -6.06 31.78 15.61
N ALA A 210 -6.52 31.48 16.82
CA ALA A 210 -7.43 32.37 17.56
C ALA A 210 -6.73 33.68 17.97
N GLU A 211 -5.48 33.63 18.42
CA GLU A 211 -4.65 34.81 18.72
C GLU A 211 -4.42 35.66 17.47
N LEU A 212 -4.06 35.05 16.33
CA LEU A 212 -3.89 35.75 15.06
C LEU A 212 -5.19 36.39 14.58
N ALA A 213 -6.33 35.70 14.73
CA ALA A 213 -7.63 36.26 14.41
C ALA A 213 -7.98 37.45 15.32
N ALA A 214 -7.64 37.39 16.61
CA ALA A 214 -7.84 38.50 17.54
C ALA A 214 -6.96 39.72 17.20
N LEU A 215 -5.67 39.49 16.91
CA LEU A 215 -4.72 40.51 16.46
C LEU A 215 -5.18 41.17 15.15
N ASN A 216 -5.63 40.38 14.18
CA ASN A 216 -6.16 40.91 12.92
C ASN A 216 -7.40 41.79 13.13
N ARG A 217 -8.31 41.43 14.06
CA ARG A 217 -9.45 42.29 14.42
C ARG A 217 -9.00 43.60 15.08
N GLN A 218 -8.01 43.56 15.97
CA GLN A 218 -7.45 44.76 16.59
C GLN A 218 -6.78 45.66 15.54
N LEU A 219 -6.02 45.07 14.62
CA LEU A 219 -5.35 45.79 13.54
C LEU A 219 -6.37 46.47 12.62
N ALA A 220 -7.45 45.78 12.24
CA ALA A 220 -8.55 46.36 11.47
C ALA A 220 -9.26 47.51 12.22
N ALA A 221 -9.49 47.37 13.52
CA ALA A 221 -10.09 48.44 14.33
C ALA A 221 -9.19 49.68 14.42
N VAL A 222 -7.88 49.48 14.59
CA VAL A 222 -6.90 50.57 14.59
C VAL A 222 -6.82 51.22 13.21
N GLN A 223 -6.78 50.44 12.12
CA GLN A 223 -6.78 50.97 10.75
C GLN A 223 -8.03 51.80 10.44
N ASN A 224 -9.20 51.41 10.95
CA ASN A 224 -10.43 52.17 10.78
C ASN A 224 -10.48 53.48 11.59
N THR A 225 -9.82 53.52 12.74
CA THR A 225 -9.81 54.70 13.62
C THR A 225 -8.70 55.70 13.27
N LEU A 226 -7.61 55.22 12.68
CA LEU A 226 -6.47 56.02 12.23
C LEU A 226 -6.86 57.19 11.30
N PRO A 227 -7.64 57.04 10.22
CA PRO A 227 -7.99 58.15 9.32
C PRO A 227 -8.86 59.20 10.00
N ARG A 228 -9.66 58.83 11.00
CA ARG A 228 -10.44 59.78 11.78
C ARG A 228 -9.52 60.58 12.70
N LYS A 229 -8.59 59.92 13.40
CA LYS A 229 -7.63 60.58 14.28
C LYS A 229 -6.63 61.45 13.53
N THR A 230 -6.21 61.07 12.32
CA THR A 230 -5.39 61.94 11.47
C THR A 230 -6.16 63.20 11.05
N ARG A 231 -7.43 63.08 10.65
CA ARG A 231 -8.26 64.26 10.34
C ARG A 231 -8.47 65.17 11.55
N GLU A 232 -8.72 64.60 12.73
CA GLU A 232 -8.83 65.35 13.99
C GLU A 232 -7.51 66.08 14.33
N ALA A 233 -6.36 65.41 14.18
CA ALA A 233 -5.05 66.02 14.40
C ALA A 233 -4.75 67.15 13.40
N GLU A 234 -5.00 66.93 12.10
CA GLU A 234 -4.84 67.97 11.08
C GLU A 234 -5.76 69.17 11.32
N ALA A 235 -6.98 68.96 11.83
CA ALA A 235 -7.89 70.06 12.16
C ALA A 235 -7.33 70.92 13.31
N ILE A 236 -6.84 70.28 14.38
CA ILE A 236 -6.20 70.97 15.52
C ILE A 236 -4.91 71.67 15.06
N GLU A 237 -4.13 71.08 14.17
CA GLU A 237 -2.94 71.73 13.57
C GLU A 237 -3.31 73.00 12.79
N ARG A 238 -4.41 72.98 12.02
CA ARG A 238 -4.92 74.17 11.32
C ARG A 238 -5.37 75.25 12.32
N GLU A 239 -6.11 74.88 13.36
CA GLU A 239 -6.57 75.81 14.41
C GLU A 239 -5.40 76.44 15.16
N THR A 240 -4.44 75.63 15.60
CA THR A 240 -3.23 76.13 16.27
C THR A 240 -2.38 77.00 15.34
N GLY A 241 -2.35 76.73 14.04
CA GLY A 241 -1.75 77.59 13.02
C GLY A 241 -2.40 78.98 12.97
N VAL A 242 -3.74 79.04 12.95
CA VAL A 242 -4.48 80.32 12.98
C VAL A 242 -4.25 81.06 14.30
N LEU A 243 -4.29 80.37 15.44
CA LEU A 243 -4.04 80.97 16.75
C LEU A 243 -2.60 81.50 16.87
N LYS A 244 -1.60 80.79 16.32
CA LYS A 244 -0.22 81.26 16.25
C LYS A 244 -0.09 82.54 15.40
N ARG A 245 -0.78 82.61 14.25
CA ARG A 245 -0.81 83.84 13.41
C ARG A 245 -1.44 85.02 14.14
N ARG A 246 -2.61 84.81 14.77
CA ARG A 246 -3.26 85.84 15.60
C ARG A 246 -2.37 86.29 16.75
N LYS A 247 -1.67 85.37 17.41
CA LYS A 247 -0.69 85.69 18.45
C LYS A 247 0.46 86.54 17.89
N SER A 248 1.04 86.17 16.74
CA SER A 248 2.12 86.96 16.14
C SER A 248 1.66 88.34 15.71
N GLU A 249 0.45 88.48 15.16
CA GLU A 249 -0.15 89.76 14.78
C GLU A 249 -0.40 90.64 16.02
N ALA A 250 -0.97 90.08 17.09
CA ALA A 250 -1.19 90.80 18.34
C ALA A 250 0.12 91.23 19.01
N VAL A 251 1.15 90.38 18.98
CA VAL A 251 2.49 90.73 19.48
C VAL A 251 3.12 91.83 18.63
N ALA A 252 3.00 91.77 17.30
CA ALA A 252 3.48 92.82 16.41
C ALA A 252 2.76 94.14 16.68
N GLN A 253 1.43 94.14 16.79
CA GLN A 253 0.64 95.32 17.14
C GLN A 253 1.04 95.90 18.51
N ALA A 254 1.27 95.04 19.52
CA ALA A 254 1.73 95.49 20.83
C ALA A 254 3.14 96.09 20.79
N GLN A 255 4.07 95.50 20.02
CA GLN A 255 5.41 96.04 19.82
C GLN A 255 5.38 97.36 19.04
N GLU A 256 4.55 97.49 18.01
CA GLU A 256 4.37 98.73 17.26
C GLU A 256 3.75 99.84 18.14
N ALA A 257 2.74 99.52 18.95
CA ALA A 257 2.17 100.45 19.92
C ALA A 257 3.22 100.88 20.97
N GLN A 258 4.03 99.94 21.46
CA GLN A 258 5.14 100.25 22.36
C GLN A 258 6.21 101.11 21.68
N ARG A 259 6.53 100.85 20.41
CA ARG A 259 7.49 101.64 19.63
C ARG A 259 6.96 103.06 19.38
N LYS A 260 5.68 103.23 19.03
CA LYS A 260 5.03 104.54 18.88
C LYS A 260 5.05 105.33 20.19
N LYS A 261 4.76 104.67 21.32
CA LYS A 261 4.89 105.26 22.66
C LYS A 261 6.32 105.69 22.99
N GLN A 262 7.33 104.92 22.59
CA GLN A 262 8.75 105.27 22.80
C GLN A 262 9.27 106.35 21.85
N GLN A 263 8.72 106.44 20.64
CA GLN A 263 9.05 107.46 19.64
C GLN A 263 8.32 108.79 19.87
N GLY A 264 7.45 108.87 20.90
CA GLY A 264 6.80 110.12 21.30
C GLY A 264 5.70 110.59 20.35
N GLU A 265 5.20 109.72 19.48
CA GLU A 265 4.05 110.00 18.62
C GLU A 265 2.80 109.89 19.53
N SER A 266 2.24 111.02 19.98
CA SER A 266 1.06 111.01 20.83
C SER A 266 -0.08 110.31 20.12
N ASP A 267 -0.72 109.38 20.81
CA ASP A 267 -1.93 108.72 20.34
C ASP A 267 -2.89 109.81 19.85
N GLY A 268 -3.42 109.69 18.62
CA GLY A 268 -4.29 110.72 18.04
C GLY A 268 -5.51 111.02 18.92
N LEU A 269 -5.85 110.09 19.83
CA LEU A 269 -6.82 110.28 20.91
C LEU A 269 -6.37 111.29 21.98
N GLU A 270 -5.10 111.29 22.39
CA GLU A 270 -4.55 112.27 23.33
C GLU A 270 -4.41 113.66 22.68
N GLU A 271 -4.03 113.73 21.41
CA GLU A 271 -4.00 115.00 20.66
C GLU A 271 -5.41 115.56 20.49
N MET A 272 -6.39 114.74 20.10
CA MET A 272 -7.78 115.18 20.08
C MET A 272 -8.30 115.54 21.46
N GLY A 273 -7.93 114.81 22.51
CA GLY A 273 -8.29 115.14 23.89
C GLY A 273 -7.68 116.47 24.37
N ARG A 274 -6.46 116.80 23.92
CA ARG A 274 -5.82 118.11 24.16
C ARG A 274 -6.48 119.21 23.34
N TRP A 275 -6.82 118.94 22.08
CA TRP A 275 -7.54 119.88 21.22
C TRP A 275 -8.94 120.18 21.74
N TYR A 276 -9.70 119.16 22.16
CA TYR A 276 -11.00 119.34 22.81
C TYR A 276 -10.88 120.08 24.14
N ARG A 277 -9.84 119.82 24.95
CA ARG A 277 -9.59 120.61 26.18
C ARG A 277 -9.23 122.06 25.88
N GLY A 278 -8.41 122.33 24.87
CA GLY A 278 -8.10 123.70 24.43
C GLY A 278 -9.31 124.41 23.82
N ALA A 279 -10.14 123.70 23.06
CA ALA A 279 -11.42 124.19 22.56
C ALA A 279 -12.39 124.47 23.73
N GLU A 280 -12.41 123.62 24.75
CA GLU A 280 -13.18 123.83 25.98
C GLU A 280 -12.68 125.04 26.77
N GLU A 281 -11.36 125.24 26.90
CA GLU A 281 -10.75 126.41 27.56
C GLU A 281 -11.05 127.72 26.83
N THR A 282 -10.90 127.74 25.51
CA THR A 282 -11.24 128.92 24.69
C THR A 282 -12.73 129.24 24.72
N LEU A 283 -13.60 128.24 24.70
CA LEU A 283 -15.05 128.41 24.94
C LEU A 283 -15.33 128.92 26.36
N LYS A 284 -14.61 128.45 27.38
CA LYS A 284 -14.73 128.93 28.78
C LYS A 284 -14.26 130.38 28.95
N GLU A 285 -13.19 130.80 28.27
CA GLU A 285 -12.75 132.21 28.24
C GLU A 285 -13.76 133.12 27.53
N LEU A 286 -14.36 132.67 26.43
CA LEU A 286 -15.34 133.46 25.68
C LEU A 286 -16.67 133.64 26.43
N VAL A 287 -17.04 132.68 27.28
CA VAL A 287 -18.32 132.67 28.03
C VAL A 287 -18.16 133.20 29.46
N GLY A 288 -16.94 133.53 29.91
CA GLY A 288 -16.71 134.30 31.14
C GLY A 288 -17.12 133.57 32.42
N THR A 289 -17.06 132.24 32.45
CA THR A 289 -17.36 131.44 33.64
C THR A 289 -16.08 130.77 34.17
N LYS A 290 -15.44 131.38 35.18
CA LYS A 290 -14.39 130.74 35.97
C LYS A 290 -15.00 129.88 37.07
N VAL A 291 -14.78 128.57 37.00
CA VAL A 291 -14.70 127.64 38.15
C VAL A 291 -13.63 126.61 37.84
#